data_AF-A6RDU0-F1
#
_entry.id   AF-A6RDU0-F1
#
_cell.length_a   1.000
_cell.length_b   1.000
_cell.length_c   1.000
_cell.angle_alpha   90.00
_cell.angle_beta   90.00
_cell.angle_gamma   90.00
#
_symmetry.space_group_name_H-M   'P 1'
#
loop_
_entity.id
_entity.type
_entity.pdbx_description
1 polymer ?
#
loop_
_entity_poly.entity_id
_entity_poly.type
_entity_poly.pdbx_seq_one_letter_code
_entity_poly.pdbx_strand_id
1 'polypeptide(L)'
;MAADDHILLDDETDALLGTESPLPTVRPRKTREKPVVFVFLCVLIVFCIDFGNFLSVAPQTSIYEAIACRKYYETHEPGQYRLLEDIPEDKCKIPPVQGELAFVQGLQISFEALPSILLSIPYGRLADNVKYGRKFVLSLAVVGLLLGQFWVLLVCWFSRVMSLRAVWLGSAALFIGGGAGVALAMLMTMMTDVVEAGYR
;
A
#
# COMPACT_ATOMS: atom_id res chain seq x y z
N MET A 1 -30.76 -32.08 39.88
CA MET A 1 -29.43 -32.62 39.52
C MET A 1 -29.05 -31.92 38.22
N ALA A 2 -28.47 -30.72 38.30
CA ALA A 2 -27.03 -30.42 38.49
C ALA A 2 -26.37 -30.20 37.12
N ALA A 3 -25.93 -28.97 36.89
CA ALA A 3 -24.97 -28.57 35.86
C ALA A 3 -23.55 -29.04 36.25
N ASP A 4 -22.64 -29.24 35.29
CA ASP A 4 -21.43 -28.40 35.07
C ASP A 4 -20.35 -29.09 34.21
N ASP A 5 -19.86 -28.33 33.23
CA ASP A 5 -18.50 -28.16 32.65
C ASP A 5 -17.37 -29.23 32.72
N HIS A 6 -16.75 -29.49 31.55
CA HIS A 6 -15.29 -29.42 31.25
C HIS A 6 -15.04 -29.86 29.77
N ILE A 7 -14.75 -28.95 28.83
CA ILE A 7 -13.41 -28.48 28.36
C ILE A 7 -12.57 -29.53 27.59
N LEU A 8 -12.41 -29.25 26.29
CA LEU A 8 -11.27 -29.39 25.35
C LEU A 8 -10.32 -30.59 25.48
N LEU A 9 -10.14 -31.31 24.37
CA LEU A 9 -8.91 -31.33 23.52
C LEU A 9 -9.14 -32.36 22.40
N ASP A 10 -9.22 -31.89 21.15
CA ASP A 10 -8.26 -32.19 20.08
C ASP A 10 -8.01 -33.68 19.85
N ASP A 11 -8.49 -34.22 18.72
CA ASP A 11 -7.52 -34.69 17.73
C ASP A 11 -8.15 -34.73 16.34
N GLU A 12 -7.43 -34.13 15.41
CA GLU A 12 -7.69 -34.17 13.98
C GLU A 12 -7.43 -35.59 13.47
N THR A 13 -8.47 -36.36 13.17
CA THR A 13 -8.36 -37.52 12.26
C THR A 13 -9.76 -38.00 11.92
N ASP A 14 -10.28 -37.61 10.76
CA ASP A 14 -10.77 -38.61 9.82
C ASP A 14 -11.24 -37.95 8.52
N ALA A 15 -10.50 -38.28 7.46
CA ALA A 15 -10.82 -37.96 6.09
C ALA A 15 -11.72 -39.06 5.49
N LEU A 16 -12.47 -38.65 4.46
CA LEU A 16 -12.83 -39.48 3.29
C LEU A 16 -13.76 -40.69 3.51
N LEU A 17 -15.09 -40.48 3.43
CA LEU A 17 -15.98 -40.99 2.37
C LEU A 17 -17.46 -40.99 2.80
N GLY A 18 -18.27 -40.20 2.07
CA GLY A 18 -19.63 -40.56 1.67
C GLY A 18 -20.68 -40.89 2.73
N THR A 19 -21.36 -39.85 3.23
CA THR A 19 -22.80 -39.98 3.54
C THR A 19 -23.51 -38.75 3.00
N GLU A 20 -24.30 -38.95 1.95
CA GLU A 20 -25.14 -37.95 1.30
C GLU A 20 -26.06 -37.28 2.34
N SER A 21 -25.71 -36.06 2.74
CA SER A 21 -26.66 -35.11 3.33
C SER A 21 -27.20 -34.25 2.19
N PRO A 22 -28.52 -33.96 2.11
CA PRO A 22 -29.04 -33.12 1.04
C PRO A 22 -28.35 -31.76 1.13
N LEU A 23 -27.55 -31.41 0.12
CA LEU A 23 -26.88 -30.11 0.06
C LEU A 23 -27.93 -29.00 0.26
N PRO A 24 -27.66 -27.99 1.10
CA PRO A 24 -28.36 -26.73 0.95
C PRO A 24 -28.07 -26.26 -0.48
N THR A 25 -29.11 -26.06 -1.29
CA THR A 25 -28.98 -25.57 -2.67
C THR A 25 -28.35 -24.19 -2.64
N VAL A 26 -27.02 -24.13 -2.64
CA VAL A 26 -26.26 -22.93 -2.96
C VAL A 26 -26.53 -22.68 -4.43
N ARG A 27 -27.48 -21.78 -4.70
CA ARG A 27 -27.75 -21.33 -6.06
C ARG A 27 -26.42 -20.88 -6.65
N PRO A 28 -25.90 -21.50 -7.73
CA PRO A 28 -24.71 -20.98 -8.37
C PRO A 28 -25.08 -19.59 -8.87
N ARG A 29 -24.51 -18.56 -8.25
CA ARG A 29 -24.75 -17.17 -8.66
C ARG A 29 -24.12 -17.06 -10.05
N LYS A 30 -24.97 -17.21 -11.07
CA LYS A 30 -24.64 -17.11 -12.48
C LYS A 30 -24.31 -15.65 -12.82
N THR A 31 -23.19 -15.14 -12.33
CA THR A 31 -22.57 -13.93 -12.90
C THR A 31 -21.68 -14.36 -14.05
N ARG A 32 -22.34 -14.67 -15.17
CA ARG A 32 -21.71 -14.90 -16.46
C ARG A 32 -21.35 -13.54 -17.06
N GLU A 33 -20.30 -12.91 -16.56
CA GLU A 33 -19.60 -11.81 -17.25
C GLU A 33 -18.09 -11.95 -17.02
N LYS A 34 -17.35 -11.96 -18.14
CA LYS A 34 -15.94 -12.31 -18.33
C LYS A 34 -15.01 -11.98 -17.12
N PRO A 35 -14.81 -12.92 -16.16
CA PRO A 35 -13.99 -12.65 -14.98
C PRO A 35 -12.54 -12.33 -15.34
N VAL A 36 -12.03 -12.94 -16.42
CA VAL A 36 -10.68 -12.72 -16.96
C VAL A 36 -10.46 -11.26 -17.39
N VAL A 37 -11.43 -10.64 -18.08
CA VAL A 37 -11.29 -9.26 -18.56
C VAL A 37 -11.28 -8.26 -17.40
N PHE A 38 -12.12 -8.49 -16.40
CA PHE A 38 -12.16 -7.66 -15.20
C PHE A 38 -10.84 -7.76 -14.41
N VAL A 39 -10.32 -8.97 -14.19
CA VAL A 39 -9.05 -9.17 -13.47
C VAL A 39 -7.88 -8.57 -14.27
N PHE A 40 -7.85 -8.76 -15.59
CA PHE A 40 -6.83 -8.14 -16.44
C PHE A 40 -6.86 -6.60 -16.33
N LEU A 41 -8.05 -5.97 -16.33
CA LEU A 41 -8.19 -4.54 -16.13
C LEU A 41 -7.66 -4.10 -14.76
N CYS A 42 -7.99 -4.84 -13.69
CA CYS A 42 -7.47 -4.56 -12.35
C CYS A 42 -5.93 -4.66 -12.28
N VAL A 43 -5.36 -5.69 -12.90
CA VAL A 43 -3.89 -5.86 -13.01
C VAL A 43 -3.27 -4.70 -13.75
N LEU A 44 -3.84 -4.29 -14.88
CA LEU A 44 -3.34 -3.17 -15.67
C LEU A 44 -3.36 -1.86 -14.87
N ILE A 45 -4.45 -1.58 -14.13
CA ILE A 45 -4.57 -0.38 -13.30
C ILE A 45 -3.50 -0.37 -12.20
N VAL A 46 -3.35 -1.47 -11.46
CA VAL A 46 -2.35 -1.56 -10.38
C VAL A 46 -0.93 -1.43 -10.95
N PHE A 47 -0.66 -2.08 -12.08
CA PHE A 47 0.61 -1.96 -12.79
C PHE A 47 0.92 -0.51 -13.20
N CYS A 48 -0.05 0.21 -13.76
CA CYS A 48 0.14 1.62 -14.12
C CYS A 48 0.44 2.50 -12.90
N ILE A 49 -0.21 2.23 -11.76
CA ILE A 49 0.03 2.94 -10.50
C ILE A 49 1.45 2.67 -10.01
N ASP A 50 1.87 1.40 -9.93
CA ASP A 50 3.20 1.03 -9.46
C ASP A 50 4.29 1.56 -10.40
N PHE A 51 4.08 1.47 -11.70
CA PHE A 51 4.99 2.05 -12.68
C PHE A 51 5.13 3.57 -12.51
N GLY A 52 4.02 4.27 -12.30
CA GLY A 52 4.03 5.71 -12.00
C GLY A 52 4.76 6.04 -10.70
N ASN A 53 4.60 5.21 -9.67
CA ASN A 53 5.32 5.36 -8.40
C ASN A 53 6.82 5.22 -8.61
N PHE A 54 7.27 4.15 -9.29
CA PHE A 54 8.69 3.93 -9.56
C PHE A 54 9.32 5.04 -10.40
N LEU A 55 8.61 5.55 -11.41
CA LEU A 55 9.07 6.70 -12.20
C LEU A 55 9.18 7.98 -11.36
N SER A 56 8.34 8.13 -10.34
CA SER A 56 8.30 9.32 -9.49
C SER A 56 9.38 9.31 -8.40
N VAL A 57 10.01 8.17 -8.10
CA VAL A 57 11.03 8.08 -7.04
C VAL A 57 12.21 9.01 -7.32
N ALA A 58 12.78 8.97 -8.51
CA ALA A 58 13.95 9.80 -8.87
C ALA A 58 13.68 11.32 -8.74
N PRO A 59 12.63 11.90 -9.37
CA PRO A 59 12.34 13.32 -9.21
C PRO A 59 11.97 13.69 -7.77
N GLN A 60 11.27 12.82 -7.04
CA GLN A 60 10.99 13.05 -5.61
C GLN A 60 12.29 13.11 -4.78
N THR A 61 13.24 12.21 -5.03
CA THR A 61 14.53 12.21 -4.32
C THR A 61 15.32 13.49 -4.57
N SER A 62 15.36 13.98 -5.81
CA SER A 62 16.05 15.24 -6.14
C SER A 62 15.39 16.45 -5.46
N ILE A 63 14.05 16.48 -5.41
CA ILE A 63 13.33 17.55 -4.71
C ILE A 63 13.64 17.51 -3.20
N TYR A 64 13.64 16.33 -2.58
CA TYR A 64 13.95 16.19 -1.17
C TYR A 64 15.39 16.61 -0.85
N GLU A 65 16.35 16.25 -1.72
CA GLU A 65 17.74 16.68 -1.62
C GLU A 65 17.86 18.20 -1.67
N ALA A 66 17.21 18.87 -2.63
CA ALA A 66 17.24 20.31 -2.76
C ALA A 66 16.68 21.04 -1.52
N ILE A 67 15.59 20.54 -0.93
CA ILE A 67 15.01 21.11 0.29
C ILE A 67 15.94 20.90 1.49
N ALA A 68 16.50 19.70 1.66
CA ALA A 68 17.42 19.38 2.75
C ALA A 68 18.72 20.21 2.66
N CYS A 69 19.26 20.34 1.46
CA CYS A 69 20.43 21.15 1.15
C CYS A 69 20.21 22.62 1.51
N ARG A 70 19.08 23.20 1.11
CA ARG A 70 18.72 24.58 1.45
C ARG A 70 18.68 24.80 2.96
N LYS A 71 18.03 23.90 3.68
CA LYS A 71 17.95 23.97 5.15
C LYS A 71 19.33 23.87 5.82
N TYR A 72 20.22 23.05 5.27
CA TYR A 72 21.59 22.91 5.77
C TYR A 72 22.38 24.23 5.63
N TYR A 73 22.36 24.83 4.43
CA TYR A 73 23.07 26.09 4.17
C TYR A 73 22.48 27.29 4.91
N GLU A 74 21.16 27.37 5.07
CA GLU A 74 20.52 28.41 5.90
C GLU A 74 20.97 28.35 7.37
N THR A 75 21.26 27.16 7.88
CA THR A 75 21.66 26.96 9.28
C THR A 75 23.17 27.16 9.50
N HIS A 76 24.02 26.71 8.56
CA HIS A 76 25.48 26.71 8.74
C HIS A 76 26.18 27.94 8.14
N GLU A 77 25.69 28.47 7.03
CA GLU A 77 26.28 29.63 6.33
C GLU A 77 25.19 30.66 5.96
N PRO A 78 24.58 31.33 6.95
CA PRO A 78 23.51 32.28 6.69
C PRO A 78 24.00 33.44 5.82
N GLY A 79 23.42 33.58 4.62
CA GLY A 79 23.73 34.67 3.67
C GLY A 79 24.60 34.28 2.47
N GLN A 80 25.12 33.05 2.43
CA GLN A 80 25.89 32.52 1.27
C GLN A 80 25.04 32.41 0.00
N TYR A 81 23.74 32.10 0.15
CA TYR A 81 22.76 32.03 -0.92
C TYR A 81 21.49 32.78 -0.51
N ARG A 82 20.86 33.52 -1.43
CA ARG A 82 19.56 34.16 -1.15
C ARG A 82 18.45 33.08 -1.10
N LEU A 83 17.37 33.35 -0.37
CA LEU A 83 16.22 32.45 -0.21
C LEU A 83 15.59 31.95 -1.54
N LEU A 84 15.87 32.60 -2.66
CA LEU A 84 15.32 32.28 -3.99
C LEU A 84 16.38 31.87 -5.01
N GLU A 85 17.65 31.76 -4.61
CA GLU A 85 18.74 31.40 -5.52
C GLU A 85 18.86 29.87 -5.61
N ASP A 86 18.98 29.34 -6.82
CA ASP A 86 19.17 27.91 -7.03
C ASP A 86 20.59 27.53 -6.63
N ILE A 87 20.69 26.60 -5.67
CA ILE A 87 21.97 26.07 -5.20
C ILE A 87 22.42 25.01 -6.21
N PRO A 88 23.64 25.09 -6.75
CA PRO A 88 24.14 24.09 -7.68
C PRO A 88 24.16 22.70 -7.02
N GLU A 89 23.62 21.71 -7.73
CA GLU A 89 23.46 20.31 -7.27
C GLU A 89 24.75 19.70 -6.72
N ASP A 90 25.90 20.04 -7.30
CA ASP A 90 27.22 19.53 -6.87
C ASP A 90 27.56 19.90 -5.42
N LYS A 91 27.00 21.01 -4.90
CA LYS A 91 27.19 21.46 -3.51
C LYS A 91 26.22 20.79 -2.53
N CYS A 92 25.17 20.15 -3.02
CA CYS A 92 24.18 19.46 -2.18
C CYS A 92 24.55 18.02 -1.85
N LYS A 93 25.51 17.43 -2.59
CA LYS A 93 26.03 16.06 -2.40
C LYS A 93 27.02 15.92 -1.26
N ILE A 94 26.72 16.53 -0.11
CA ILE A 94 27.55 16.43 1.10
C ILE A 94 27.01 15.33 2.04
N PRO A 95 27.89 14.63 2.79
CA PRO A 95 27.49 13.57 3.72
C PRO A 95 26.36 13.94 4.70
N PRO A 96 26.31 15.13 5.33
CA PRO A 96 25.24 15.46 6.27
C PRO A 96 23.86 15.59 5.60
N VAL A 97 23.80 16.09 4.36
CA VAL A 97 22.52 16.23 3.62
C VAL A 97 22.00 14.86 3.21
N GLN A 98 22.89 13.99 2.69
CA GLN A 98 22.53 12.63 2.29
C GLN A 98 22.12 11.76 3.49
N GLY A 99 22.74 11.96 4.67
CA GLY A 99 22.34 11.29 5.91
C GLY A 99 20.94 11.67 6.39
N GLU A 100 20.62 12.96 6.41
CA GLU A 100 19.27 13.45 6.75
C GLU A 100 18.22 12.99 5.73
N LEU A 101 18.56 13.02 4.43
CA LEU A 101 17.69 12.54 3.36
C LEU A 101 17.37 11.05 3.55
N ALA A 102 18.39 10.22 3.77
CA ALA A 102 18.24 8.80 4.00
C ALA A 102 17.42 8.51 5.27
N PHE A 103 17.60 9.31 6.33
CA PHE A 103 16.79 9.18 7.55
C PHE A 103 15.31 9.48 7.30
N VAL A 104 15.01 10.59 6.60
CA VAL A 104 13.63 10.98 6.28
C VAL A 104 12.96 9.95 5.37
N GLN A 105 13.65 9.49 4.34
CA GLN A 105 13.14 8.47 3.42
C GLN A 105 12.96 7.12 4.11
N GLY A 106 13.91 6.72 4.96
CA GLY A 106 13.81 5.49 5.75
C GLY A 106 12.59 5.50 6.67
N LEU A 107 12.33 6.64 7.33
CA LEU A 107 11.14 6.78 8.17
C LEU A 107 9.85 6.83 7.35
N GLN A 108 9.87 7.46 6.17
CA GLN A 108 8.73 7.43 5.25
C GLN A 108 8.37 5.99 4.87
N ILE A 109 9.33 5.20 4.37
CA ILE A 109 9.11 3.79 3.99
C ILE A 109 8.57 2.99 5.19
N SER A 110 9.10 3.24 6.39
CA SER A 110 8.63 2.59 7.60
C SER A 110 7.15 2.89 7.89
N PHE A 111 6.73 4.16 7.78
CA PHE A 111 5.33 4.55 7.95
C PHE A 111 4.41 4.06 6.84
N GLU A 112 4.90 3.83 5.62
CA GLU A 112 4.12 3.22 4.55
C GLU A 112 3.97 1.70 4.73
N ALA A 113 5.00 1.02 5.27
CA ALA A 113 4.99 -0.41 5.54
C ALA A 113 4.12 -0.80 6.74
N LEU A 114 4.09 0.03 7.79
CA LEU A 114 3.34 -0.23 9.02
C LEU A 114 1.85 -0.55 8.78
N PRO A 115 1.07 0.29 8.05
CA PRO A 115 -0.30 -0.02 7.67
C PRO A 115 -0.42 -1.35 6.93
N SER A 116 0.49 -1.63 6.00
CA SER A 116 0.44 -2.84 5.21
C SER A 116 0.62 -4.10 6.04
N ILE A 117 1.49 -4.06 7.06
CA ILE A 117 1.70 -5.20 7.94
C ILE A 117 0.50 -5.38 8.87
N LEU A 118 0.08 -4.31 9.53
CA LEU A 118 -1.01 -4.36 10.52
C LEU A 118 -2.35 -4.71 9.89
N LEU A 119 -2.62 -4.21 8.68
CA LEU A 119 -3.92 -4.37 8.02
C LEU A 119 -3.99 -5.57 7.08
N SER A 120 -2.87 -6.26 6.82
CA SER A 120 -2.83 -7.45 5.94
C SER A 120 -3.84 -8.52 6.36
N ILE A 121 -3.84 -8.91 7.64
CA ILE A 121 -4.74 -9.94 8.17
C ILE A 121 -6.21 -9.49 8.15
N PRO A 122 -6.59 -8.32 8.71
CA PRO A 122 -8.00 -7.92 8.70
C PRO A 122 -8.53 -7.66 7.28
N TYR A 123 -7.72 -7.12 6.38
CA TYR A 123 -8.13 -6.92 4.97
C TYR A 123 -8.26 -8.25 4.23
N GLY A 124 -7.41 -9.24 4.51
CA GLY A 124 -7.58 -10.60 4.00
C GLY A 124 -8.92 -11.20 4.42
N ARG A 125 -9.25 -11.14 5.72
CA ARG A 125 -10.56 -11.58 6.22
C ARG A 125 -11.72 -10.78 5.61
N LEU A 126 -11.53 -9.49 5.38
CA LEU A 126 -12.54 -8.63 4.76
C LEU A 126 -12.77 -8.98 3.29
N ALA A 127 -11.73 -9.39 2.57
CA ALA A 127 -11.80 -9.78 1.18
C ALA A 127 -12.59 -11.09 0.98
N ASP A 128 -12.47 -12.01 1.93
CA ASP A 128 -13.19 -13.30 1.92
C ASP A 128 -14.66 -13.18 2.41
N ASN A 129 -15.05 -12.02 2.96
CA ASN A 129 -16.44 -11.79 3.36
C ASN A 129 -17.36 -11.59 2.13
N VAL A 130 -18.44 -12.36 2.07
CA VAL A 130 -19.44 -12.35 0.97
C VAL A 130 -20.09 -10.97 0.74
N LYS A 131 -20.15 -10.09 1.76
CA LYS A 131 -20.75 -8.75 1.65
C LYS A 131 -19.87 -7.71 0.95
N TYR A 132 -18.55 -7.76 1.17
CA TYR A 132 -17.61 -6.75 0.69
C TYR A 132 -16.82 -7.28 -0.51
N GLY A 133 -16.35 -8.53 -0.44
CA GLY A 133 -15.64 -9.23 -1.50
C GLY A 133 -14.27 -8.63 -1.87
N ARG A 134 -13.51 -9.36 -2.68
CA ARG A 134 -12.15 -8.98 -3.13
C ARG A 134 -12.11 -7.67 -3.92
N LYS A 135 -13.17 -7.32 -4.66
CA LYS A 135 -13.24 -6.08 -5.47
C LYS A 135 -13.25 -4.81 -4.62
N PHE A 136 -13.98 -4.83 -3.50
CA PHE A 136 -14.07 -3.68 -2.60
C PHE A 136 -12.73 -3.42 -1.91
N VAL A 137 -12.08 -4.48 -1.41
CA VAL A 137 -10.77 -4.39 -0.76
C VAL A 137 -9.71 -3.84 -1.71
N LEU A 138 -9.68 -4.34 -2.96
CA LEU A 138 -8.78 -3.80 -3.98
C LEU A 138 -9.06 -2.32 -4.29
N SER A 139 -10.33 -1.93 -4.43
CA SER A 139 -10.70 -0.53 -4.68
C SER A 139 -10.27 0.38 -3.53
N LEU A 140 -10.43 -0.06 -2.28
CA LEU A 140 -10.03 0.70 -1.10
C LEU A 140 -8.51 0.88 -1.06
N ALA A 141 -7.76 -0.18 -1.39
CA ALA A 141 -6.31 -0.13 -1.49
C ALA A 141 -5.84 0.85 -2.59
N VAL A 142 -6.44 0.79 -3.78
CA VAL A 142 -6.13 1.73 -4.88
C VAL A 142 -6.44 3.17 -4.48
N VAL A 143 -7.58 3.44 -3.84
CA VAL A 143 -7.93 4.79 -3.39
C VAL A 143 -6.94 5.30 -2.33
N GLY A 144 -6.55 4.47 -1.37
CA GLY A 144 -5.55 4.84 -0.37
C GLY A 144 -4.19 5.13 -0.97
N LEU A 145 -3.76 4.35 -1.97
CA LEU A 145 -2.51 4.58 -2.69
C LEU A 145 -2.55 5.90 -3.48
N LEU A 146 -3.62 6.15 -4.22
CA LEU A 146 -3.78 7.38 -5.00
C LEU A 146 -3.83 8.62 -4.09
N LEU A 147 -4.52 8.53 -2.95
CA LEU A 147 -4.60 9.63 -1.99
C LEU A 147 -3.24 9.91 -1.34
N GLY A 148 -2.49 8.85 -0.98
CA GLY A 148 -1.12 8.97 -0.48
C GLY A 148 -0.19 9.63 -1.50
N GLN A 149 -0.24 9.19 -2.76
CA GLN A 149 0.57 9.77 -3.84
C GLN A 149 0.18 11.22 -4.15
N PHE A 150 -1.13 11.51 -4.18
CA PHE A 150 -1.61 12.88 -4.36
C PHE A 150 -1.09 13.81 -3.25
N TRP A 151 -1.04 13.34 -2.00
CA TRP A 151 -0.46 14.10 -0.90
C TRP A 151 1.04 14.36 -1.10
N VAL A 152 1.81 13.34 -1.49
CA VAL A 152 3.25 13.50 -1.77
C VAL A 152 3.47 14.51 -2.89
N LEU A 153 2.72 14.42 -3.99
CA LEU A 153 2.79 15.39 -5.09
C LEU A 153 2.43 16.81 -4.64
N LEU A 154 1.42 16.95 -3.78
CA LEU A 154 1.04 18.24 -3.19
C LEU A 154 2.20 18.81 -2.35
N VAL A 155 2.84 17.99 -1.53
CA VAL A 155 4.00 18.42 -0.73
C VAL A 155 5.19 18.79 -1.62
N CYS A 156 5.47 18.03 -2.68
CA CYS A 156 6.52 18.36 -3.66
C CYS A 156 6.21 19.65 -4.41
N TRP A 157 4.94 19.92 -4.76
CA TRP A 157 4.52 21.16 -5.41
C TRP A 157 4.71 22.37 -4.49
N PHE A 158 4.34 22.21 -3.21
CA PHE A 158 4.55 23.22 -2.17
C PHE A 158 5.90 23.09 -1.45
N SER A 159 6.89 22.43 -2.06
CA SER A 159 8.24 22.21 -1.51
C SER A 159 8.95 23.50 -1.09
N ARG A 160 8.56 24.64 -1.69
CA ARG A 160 9.08 25.97 -1.37
C ARG A 160 8.57 26.54 -0.03
N VAL A 161 7.50 25.98 0.53
CA VAL A 161 6.84 26.49 1.75
C VAL A 161 6.67 25.39 2.82
N MET A 162 6.53 24.13 2.40
CA MET A 162 6.30 22.99 3.27
C MET A 162 7.60 22.27 3.63
N SER A 163 7.80 21.99 4.92
CA SER A 163 8.94 21.19 5.41
C SER A 163 8.86 19.72 4.98
N LEU A 164 10.00 19.04 4.77
CA LEU A 164 10.06 17.60 4.40
C LEU A 164 9.20 16.69 5.30
N ARG A 165 8.97 17.08 6.56
CA ARG A 165 8.20 16.30 7.53
C ARG A 165 6.71 16.19 7.20
N ALA A 166 6.18 17.09 6.36
CA ALA A 166 4.78 17.04 5.92
C ALA A 166 4.46 15.79 5.06
N VAL A 167 5.49 15.16 4.48
CA VAL A 167 5.36 13.93 3.70
C VAL A 167 4.79 12.78 4.55
N TRP A 168 5.13 12.72 5.85
CA TRP A 168 4.68 11.66 6.74
C TRP A 168 3.17 11.66 6.98
N LEU A 169 2.49 12.80 6.76
CA LEU A 169 1.02 12.86 6.82
C LEU A 169 0.37 12.07 5.67
N GLY A 170 1.07 11.91 4.55
CA GLY A 170 0.60 11.07 3.43
C GLY A 170 0.46 9.61 3.84
N SER A 171 1.29 9.12 4.77
CA SER A 171 1.19 7.76 5.29
C SER A 171 -0.10 7.50 6.06
N ALA A 172 -0.78 8.54 6.58
CA ALA A 172 -2.09 8.39 7.20
C ALA A 172 -3.17 7.95 6.19
N ALA A 173 -3.06 8.37 4.92
CA ALA A 173 -3.96 7.91 3.86
C ALA A 173 -3.79 6.41 3.57
N LEU A 174 -2.60 5.87 3.78
CA LEU A 174 -2.32 4.44 3.60
C LEU A 174 -2.94 3.58 4.70
N PHE A 175 -3.19 4.13 5.91
CA PHE A 175 -3.99 3.43 6.92
C PHE A 175 -5.44 3.19 6.48
N ILE A 176 -5.97 4.03 5.59
CA ILE A 176 -7.32 3.86 5.04
C ILE A 176 -7.34 2.79 3.95
N GLY A 177 -6.26 2.66 3.16
CA GLY A 177 -6.18 1.70 2.06
C GLY A 177 -5.53 0.36 2.41
N GLY A 178 -4.85 0.24 3.54
CA GLY A 178 -4.03 -0.93 3.87
C GLY A 178 -2.65 -0.95 3.18
N GLY A 179 -2.28 0.09 2.43
CA GLY A 179 -0.97 0.21 1.78
C GLY A 179 -0.74 -0.68 0.56
N ALA A 180 0.45 -0.55 -0.04
CA ALA A 180 0.80 -1.21 -1.30
C ALA A 180 0.87 -2.74 -1.19
N GLY A 181 1.32 -3.28 -0.05
CA GLY A 181 1.42 -4.72 0.15
C GLY A 181 0.07 -5.42 0.14
N VAL A 182 -1.00 -4.77 0.64
CA VAL A 182 -2.37 -5.32 0.56
C VAL A 182 -2.88 -5.33 -0.87
N ALA A 183 -2.62 -4.27 -1.65
CA ALA A 183 -2.96 -4.24 -3.07
C ALA A 183 -2.28 -5.37 -3.85
N LEU A 184 -0.98 -5.58 -3.63
CA LEU A 184 -0.20 -6.64 -4.27
C LEU A 184 -0.69 -8.04 -3.85
N ALA A 185 -0.97 -8.25 -2.56
CA ALA A 185 -1.51 -9.51 -2.07
C ALA A 185 -2.85 -9.84 -2.74
N MET A 186 -3.77 -8.88 -2.80
CA MET A 186 -5.07 -9.04 -3.47
C MET A 186 -4.91 -9.32 -4.96
N LEU A 187 -3.95 -8.66 -5.63
CA LEU A 187 -3.66 -8.89 -7.03
C LEU A 187 -3.20 -10.33 -7.28
N MET A 188 -2.26 -10.82 -6.47
CA MET A 188 -1.77 -12.20 -6.55
C MET A 188 -2.90 -13.21 -6.33
N THR A 189 -3.76 -12.97 -5.34
CA THR A 189 -4.92 -13.83 -5.10
C THR A 189 -5.88 -13.85 -6.31
N MET A 190 -6.19 -12.69 -6.90
CA MET A 190 -7.06 -12.62 -8.07
C MET A 190 -6.47 -13.32 -9.30
N MET A 191 -5.15 -13.26 -9.48
CA MET A 191 -4.48 -14.00 -10.55
C MET A 191 -4.61 -15.51 -10.35
N THR A 192 -4.40 -16.00 -9.13
CA THR A 192 -4.57 -17.43 -8.80
C THR A 192 -6.01 -17.90 -9.06
N ASP A 193 -7.02 -17.10 -8.69
CA ASP A 193 -8.42 -17.44 -8.94
C ASP A 193 -8.73 -17.61 -10.44
N VAL A 194 -8.13 -16.77 -11.29
CA VAL A 194 -8.33 -16.84 -12.75
C VAL A 194 -7.62 -18.04 -13.36
N VAL A 195 -6.41 -18.35 -12.89
CA VAL A 195 -5.67 -19.53 -13.34
C VAL A 195 -6.43 -20.81 -12.98
N GLU A 196 -6.97 -20.91 -11.76
CA GLU A 196 -7.78 -22.06 -11.36
C GLU A 196 -9.08 -22.17 -12.19
N ALA A 197 -9.74 -21.05 -12.46
CA ALA A 197 -10.96 -21.03 -13.28
C ALA A 197 -10.74 -21.36 -14.76
N GLY A 198 -9.51 -21.18 -15.27
CA GLY A 198 -9.14 -21.59 -16.63
C GLY A 198 -8.74 -23.06 -16.75
N TYR A 199 -8.42 -23.72 -15.63
CA TYR A 199 -8.04 -25.13 -15.60
C TYR A 199 -9.24 -26.09 -15.39
N ARG A 200 -10.33 -25.62 -14.76
CA ARG A 200 -11.59 -26.37 -14.60
C ARG A 200 -12.49 -26.26 -15.83
#